data_AF-A0A7C0WV71-F1
#
_entry.id   AF-A0A7C0WV71-F1
#
_cell.length_a   1.000
_cell.length_b   1.000
_cell.length_c   1.000
_cell.angle_alpha   90.00
_cell.angle_beta   90.00
_cell.angle_gamma   90.00
#
_symmetry.space_group_name_H-M   'P 1'
#
loop_
_entity.id
_entity.type
_entity.pdbx_description
1 polymer ?
#
loop_
_entity_poly.entity_id
_entity_poly.type
_entity_poly.pdbx_seq_one_letter_code
_entity_poly.pdbx_strand_id
1 'polypeptide(L)' 'IRYKTPIGPLRLDLGYQLNPPDQDFFGPFRFYFSIGQAF' A
#
# COMPACT_ATOMS: atom_id res chain seq x y z
N ILE A 1 0.51 1.07 7.70
CA ILE A 1 -0.47 1.62 8.68
C ILE A 1 -1.73 0.79 8.61
N ARG A 2 -2.30 0.41 9.75
CA ARG A 2 -3.55 -0.37 9.83
C ARG A 2 -4.51 0.35 10.78
N TYR A 3 -5.74 0.57 10.34
CA TYR A 3 -6.76 1.27 11.12
C TYR A 3 -8.08 0.49 11.11
N LYS A 4 -8.71 0.32 12.26
CA LYS A 4 -10.02 -0.35 12.34
C LYS A 4 -11.10 0.70 12.12
N THR A 5 -11.84 0.58 11.03
CA THR A 5 -13.03 1.41 10.78
C THR A 5 -14.30 0.57 10.99
N PRO A 6 -15.46 1.19 11.25
CA PRO A 6 -16.74 0.48 11.35
C PRO A 6 -17.11 -0.32 10.10
N ILE A 7 -16.62 0.10 8.91
CA ILE A 7 -16.84 -0.59 7.64
C ILE A 7 -15.78 -1.67 7.34
N GLY A 8 -14.83 -1.87 8.25
CA GLY A 8 -13.79 -2.91 8.16
C GLY A 8 -12.36 -2.40 8.40
N PRO A 9 -11.38 -3.31 8.44
CA PRO A 9 -9.99 -2.94 8.64
C PRO A 9 -9.42 -2.27 7.38
N LEU A 10 -8.95 -1.03 7.54
CA LEU A 10 -8.21 -0.28 6.54
C LEU A 10 -6.72 -0.61 6.63
N ARG A 11 -6.06 -0.81 5.50
CA ARG A 11 -4.61 -0.98 5.40
C ARG A 11 -4.03 -0.07 4.34
N LEU A 12 -2.99 0.63 4.72
CA LEU A 12 -2.21 1.54 3.89
C LEU A 12 -0.73 1.16 4.04
N ASP A 13 -0.10 0.69 2.97
CA ASP A 13 1.32 0.38 2.97
C ASP A 13 2.05 1.27 1.96
N LEU A 14 3.16 1.86 2.43
CA LEU A 14 4.07 2.67 1.63
C LEU A 14 5.37 1.90 1.49
N GLY A 15 5.78 1.64 0.25
CA GLY A 15 7.03 0.98 -0.07
C GLY A 15 7.93 1.92 -0.85
N TYR A 16 9.22 1.94 -0.51
CA TYR A 16 10.25 2.56 -1.33
C TYR A 16 11.23 1.48 -1.77
N GLN A 17 11.42 1.36 -3.08
CA GLN A 17 12.33 0.38 -3.66
C GLN A 17 13.76 0.89 -3.57
N LEU A 18 14.60 0.21 -2.79
CA LEU A 18 16.00 0.59 -2.57
C LEU A 18 16.91 0.25 -3.75
N ASN A 19 16.54 -0.74 -4.57
CA ASN A 19 17.25 -1.11 -5.79
C ASN A 19 16.25 -1.16 -6.96
N PRO A 20 15.85 0.01 -7.51
CA PRO A 20 14.96 0.04 -8.67
C PRO A 20 15.73 -0.44 -9.92
N PRO A 21 15.10 -1.24 -10.80
CA PRO A 21 15.70 -1.56 -12.08
C PRO A 21 15.79 -0.30 -12.95
N ASP A 22 16.87 -0.16 -13.71
CA ASP A 22 17.18 1.06 -14.50
C ASP A 22 16.12 1.39 -15.58
N GLN A 23 15.21 0.45 -15.87
CA GLN A 23 14.24 0.52 -16.97
C GLN A 23 12.78 0.68 -16.50
N ASP A 24 12.56 1.02 -15.22
CA ASP A 24 11.20 1.15 -14.71
C ASP A 24 10.58 2.52 -15.10
N PHE A 25 9.48 2.48 -15.84
CA PHE A 25 8.68 3.67 -16.17
C PHE A 25 7.91 4.20 -14.94
N PHE A 26 7.79 3.38 -13.91
CA PHE A 26 7.15 3.73 -12.63
C PHE A 26 8.24 3.88 -11.57
N GLY A 27 8.30 5.06 -10.94
CA GLY A 27 9.33 5.36 -9.94
C GLY A 27 9.32 4.40 -8.73
N PRO A 28 10.35 4.46 -7.87
CA PRO A 28 10.57 3.48 -6.78
C PRO A 28 9.50 3.52 -5.68
N PHE A 29 8.56 4.47 -5.73
CA PHE A 29 7.53 4.65 -4.72
C PHE A 29 6.30 3.78 -5.03
N ARG A 30 5.92 2.95 -4.06
CA ARG A 30 4.75 2.08 -4.13
C ARG A 30 3.75 2.46 -3.06
N PHE A 31 2.51 2.67 -3.47
CA PHE A 31 1.36 2.89 -2.58
C PHE A 31 0.42 1.69 -2.68
N TYR A 32 0.11 1.07 -1.54
CA TYR A 32 -0.83 -0.04 -1.46
C TYR A 32 -1.95 0.27 -0.48
N PHE A 33 -3.19 0.01 -0.90
CA PHE A 33 -4.40 0.25 -0.12
C PHE A 33 -5.31 -0.97 -0.17
N SER A 34 -5.82 -1.39 0.99
CA SER A 34 -6.84 -2.44 1.06
C SER A 34 -7.89 -2.13 2.14
N ILE A 35 -9.15 -2.40 1.82
CA ILE A 35 -10.27 -2.39 2.77
C ILE A 35 -10.70 -3.84 2.97
N GLY A 36 -10.57 -4.35 4.20
CA GLY A 36 -11.18 -5.63 4.56
C GLY A 36 -12.68 -5.49 4.80
N GLN A 37 -13.45 -6.55 4.55
CA GLN A 37 -14.89 -6.56 4.79
C GLN A 37 -15.20 -6.67 6.30
N ALA A 38 -16.05 -5.79 6.84
CA ALA A 38 -16.74 -6.00 8.11
C ALA A 38 -18.04 -6.79 7.84
N PHE A 39 -18.30 -7.80 8.67
CA PHE A 39 -19.53 -8.61 8.63
C PHE A 39 -20.57 -8.03 9.58
#